data_AF-A0A953CVN1-F1
#
_entry.id   AF-A0A953CVN1-F1
#
_cell.length_a   1.000
_cell.length_b   1.000
_cell.length_c   1.000
_cell.angle_alpha   90.00
_cell.angle_beta   90.00
_cell.angle_gamma   90.00
#
_symmetry.space_group_name_H-M   'P 1'
#
loop_
_entity.id
_entity.type
_entity.pdbx_description
1 polymer ?
#
loop_
_entity_poly.entity_id
_entity_poly.type
_entity_poly.pdbx_seq_one_letter_code
_entity_poly.pdbx_strand_id
1 'polypeptide(L)'
;MSAESHLAKFGVTVQQAEDFINANIRNPGDIFQAAREYGVTTEMLSELSGYSVDDVRGYFDSIEVNSRQLDFTKILINSDLGSLESLISTNQKEGLLSNDSLEKLVSSKIIDPGDYKSFFQPVKSYQDDDGIYDADELGVSSLGNIPATEGSLKSVFYGSLINIFSRLDDAEMNQIKVFPNKESGEYQSLLVNALNSPAEISRNDADLANLVVNETVDTIANYWKGVDPDTNFVDYRTGLFDFGLLGNI
;
A
#
# COMPACT_ATOMS: atom_id res chain seq x y z
N MET A 1 -12.86 8.86 -4.19
CA MET A 1 -13.95 8.27 -5.00
C MET A 1 -15.34 8.55 -4.41
N SER A 2 -16.42 8.53 -5.20
CA SER A 2 -17.80 8.63 -4.69
C SER A 2 -18.35 7.27 -4.24
N ALA A 3 -19.38 7.28 -3.39
CA ALA A 3 -20.05 6.05 -2.94
C ALA A 3 -20.61 5.24 -4.11
N GLU A 4 -21.20 5.90 -5.11
CA GLU A 4 -21.73 5.24 -6.31
C GLU A 4 -20.64 4.48 -7.08
N SER A 5 -19.53 5.16 -7.37
CA SER A 5 -18.42 4.58 -8.13
C SER A 5 -17.77 3.42 -7.37
N HIS A 6 -17.68 3.53 -6.04
CA HIS A 6 -17.10 2.50 -5.19
C HIS A 6 -17.99 1.26 -5.12
N LEU A 7 -19.28 1.44 -4.81
CA LEU A 7 -20.23 0.34 -4.69
C LEU A 7 -20.45 -0.41 -6.00
N ALA A 8 -20.36 0.29 -7.13
CA ALA A 8 -20.47 -0.32 -8.45
C ALA A 8 -19.42 -1.41 -8.70
N LYS A 9 -18.22 -1.32 -8.08
CA LYS A 9 -17.18 -2.36 -8.12
C LYS A 9 -17.68 -3.71 -7.59
N PHE A 10 -18.53 -3.65 -6.57
CA PHE A 10 -19.13 -4.81 -5.92
C PHE A 10 -20.47 -5.22 -6.55
N GLY A 11 -20.87 -4.58 -7.65
CA GLY A 11 -22.19 -4.77 -8.25
C GLY A 11 -23.34 -4.28 -7.37
N VAL A 12 -23.07 -3.40 -6.41
CA VAL A 12 -24.05 -2.81 -5.50
C VAL A 12 -24.46 -1.44 -6.02
N THR A 13 -25.77 -1.20 -6.10
CA THR A 13 -26.31 0.12 -6.45
C THR A 13 -26.44 1.02 -5.22
N VAL A 14 -26.41 2.34 -5.44
CA VAL A 14 -26.70 3.33 -4.38
C VAL A 14 -28.03 3.03 -3.68
N GLN A 15 -29.08 2.73 -4.45
CA GLN A 15 -30.39 2.41 -3.87
C GLN A 15 -30.35 1.17 -2.95
N GLN A 16 -29.62 0.12 -3.32
CA GLN A 16 -29.48 -1.06 -2.46
C GLN A 16 -28.73 -0.74 -1.16
N ALA A 17 -27.71 0.12 -1.23
CA ALA A 17 -26.98 0.57 -0.05
C ALA A 17 -27.85 1.44 0.87
N GLU A 18 -28.62 2.37 0.29
CA GLU A 18 -29.60 3.19 1.03
C GLU A 18 -30.67 2.33 1.69
N ASP A 19 -31.24 1.37 0.96
CA ASP A 19 -32.24 0.44 1.48
C ASP A 19 -31.69 -0.38 2.65
N PHE A 20 -30.43 -0.84 2.54
CA PHE A 20 -29.74 -1.53 3.63
C PHE A 20 -29.55 -0.64 4.87
N ILE A 21 -29.10 0.61 4.68
CA ILE A 21 -28.92 1.58 5.77
C ILE A 21 -30.27 1.83 6.46
N ASN A 22 -31.33 2.09 5.69
CA ASN A 22 -32.66 2.36 6.21
C ASN A 22 -33.25 1.16 6.97
N ALA A 23 -33.06 -0.06 6.46
CA ALA A 23 -33.51 -1.28 7.12
C ALA A 23 -32.77 -1.53 8.45
N ASN A 24 -31.52 -1.09 8.56
CA ASN A 24 -30.65 -1.32 9.71
C ASN A 24 -30.41 -0.07 10.56
N ILE A 25 -31.19 1.01 10.39
CA ILE A 25 -30.94 2.31 11.06
C ILE A 25 -30.97 2.24 12.60
N ARG A 26 -31.54 1.18 13.18
CA ARG A 26 -31.54 0.91 14.63
C ARG A 26 -30.43 -0.04 15.09
N ASN A 27 -29.66 -0.57 14.14
CA ASN A 27 -28.56 -1.50 14.35
C ASN A 27 -27.27 -0.88 13.76
N PRO A 28 -26.72 0.16 14.39
CA PRO A 28 -25.48 0.80 13.92
C PRO A 28 -24.31 -0.18 13.75
N GLY A 29 -24.27 -1.27 14.53
CA GLY A 29 -23.24 -2.30 14.41
C GLY A 29 -23.27 -3.02 13.05
N ASP A 30 -24.47 -3.31 12.52
CA ASP A 30 -24.63 -4.00 11.23
C ASP A 30 -24.19 -3.09 10.08
N ILE A 31 -24.53 -1.80 10.16
CA ILE A 31 -24.09 -0.79 9.19
C ILE A 31 -22.57 -0.65 9.22
N PHE A 32 -21.98 -0.56 10.41
CA PHE A 32 -20.53 -0.44 10.55
C PHE A 32 -19.80 -1.68 10.02
N GLN A 33 -20.29 -2.88 10.30
CA GLN A 33 -19.70 -4.11 9.80
C GLN A 33 -19.77 -4.20 8.28
N ALA A 34 -20.95 -3.94 7.70
CA ALA A 34 -21.11 -3.93 6.24
C ALA A 34 -20.21 -2.87 5.59
N ALA A 35 -20.13 -1.67 6.18
CA ALA A 35 -19.24 -0.62 5.69
C ALA A 35 -17.77 -1.08 5.70
N ARG A 36 -17.30 -1.78 6.74
CA ARG A 36 -15.95 -2.37 6.77
C ARG A 36 -15.75 -3.47 5.74
N GLU A 37 -16.74 -4.33 5.54
CA GLU A 37 -16.68 -5.44 4.58
C GLU A 37 -16.56 -4.93 3.15
N TYR A 38 -17.26 -3.85 2.81
CA TYR A 38 -17.25 -3.25 1.48
C TYR A 38 -16.27 -2.07 1.33
N GLY A 39 -15.48 -1.73 2.34
CA GLY A 39 -14.57 -0.59 2.29
C GLY A 39 -15.26 0.78 2.16
N VAL A 40 -16.51 0.91 2.61
CA VAL A 40 -17.29 2.15 2.56
C VAL A 40 -16.83 3.09 3.70
N THR A 41 -16.36 4.28 3.34
CA THR A 41 -15.84 5.27 4.30
C THR A 41 -16.97 6.06 4.97
N THR A 42 -16.64 6.87 5.99
CA THR A 42 -17.62 7.80 6.58
C THR A 42 -18.08 8.87 5.60
N GLU A 43 -17.24 9.28 4.65
CA GLU A 43 -17.63 10.19 3.56
C GLU A 43 -18.64 9.54 2.61
N MET A 44 -18.42 8.28 2.23
CA MET A 44 -19.38 7.54 1.40
C MET A 44 -20.71 7.30 2.12
N LEU A 45 -20.68 6.98 3.42
CA LEU A 45 -21.90 6.88 4.23
C LEU A 45 -22.63 8.23 4.36
N SER A 46 -21.90 9.34 4.42
CA SER A 46 -22.47 10.70 4.39
C SER A 46 -23.17 10.96 3.06
N GLU A 47 -22.56 10.58 1.93
CA GLU A 47 -23.17 10.68 0.61
C GLU A 47 -24.45 9.84 0.50
N LEU A 48 -24.42 8.58 0.92
CA LEU A 48 -25.56 7.65 0.84
C LEU A 48 -26.72 8.05 1.76
N SER A 49 -26.42 8.54 2.95
CA SER A 49 -27.45 8.83 3.96
C SER A 49 -28.00 10.25 3.89
N GLY A 50 -27.27 11.16 3.22
CA GLY A 50 -27.57 12.59 3.19
C GLY A 50 -27.28 13.33 4.50
N TYR A 51 -26.72 12.67 5.51
CA TYR A 51 -26.27 13.29 6.76
C TYR A 51 -24.82 13.79 6.64
N SER A 52 -24.41 14.72 7.50
CA SER A 52 -23.02 15.17 7.52
C SER A 52 -22.08 14.07 8.03
N VAL A 53 -20.80 14.13 7.65
CA VAL A 53 -19.78 13.19 8.17
C VAL A 53 -19.73 13.20 9.70
N ASP A 54 -19.90 14.36 10.33
CA ASP A 54 -19.90 14.47 11.79
C ASP A 54 -21.12 13.77 12.42
N ASP A 55 -22.30 13.87 11.78
CA ASP A 55 -23.50 13.14 12.22
C ASP A 55 -23.34 11.63 12.04
N VAL A 56 -22.76 11.19 10.92
CA VAL A 56 -22.43 9.77 10.68
C VAL A 56 -21.46 9.25 11.73
N ARG A 57 -20.43 10.03 12.07
CA ARG A 57 -19.48 9.66 13.13
C ARG A 57 -20.16 9.57 14.49
N GLY A 58 -20.97 10.57 14.84
CA GLY A 58 -21.75 10.61 16.08
C GLY A 58 -22.80 9.49 16.17
N TYR A 59 -23.32 9.01 15.05
CA TYR A 59 -24.24 7.87 15.00
C TYR A 59 -23.57 6.60 15.54
N PHE A 60 -22.30 6.36 15.20
CA PHE A 60 -21.54 5.19 15.68
C PHE A 60 -20.98 5.35 17.10
N ASP A 61 -20.85 6.59 17.61
CA ASP A 61 -20.47 6.81 19.02
C ASP A 61 -21.46 6.17 19.99
N SER A 62 -22.73 6.00 19.59
CA SER A 62 -23.78 5.35 20.38
C SER A 62 -23.50 3.88 20.73
N ILE A 63 -22.59 3.22 20.01
CA ILE A 63 -22.14 1.85 20.25
C ILE A 63 -20.66 1.77 20.63
N GLU A 64 -20.04 2.88 21.01
CA GLU A 64 -18.63 2.96 21.42
C GLU A 64 -17.65 2.46 20.35
N VAL A 65 -18.06 2.47 19.07
CA VAL A 65 -17.22 2.09 17.94
C VAL A 65 -16.63 3.35 17.30
N ASN A 66 -15.30 3.38 17.18
CA ASN A 66 -14.61 4.48 16.51
C ASN A 66 -14.81 4.41 14.99
N SER A 67 -15.76 5.21 14.49
CA SER A 67 -16.10 5.32 13.06
C SER A 67 -14.95 5.72 12.15
N ARG A 68 -13.91 6.39 12.68
CA ARG A 68 -12.69 6.69 11.90
C ARG A 68 -11.98 5.43 11.40
N GLN A 69 -12.28 4.27 11.97
CA GLN A 69 -11.79 3.00 11.46
C GLN A 69 -12.28 2.68 10.03
N LEU A 70 -13.42 3.24 9.60
CA LEU A 70 -13.91 3.12 8.22
C LEU A 70 -13.08 3.95 7.25
N ASP A 71 -12.48 5.04 7.74
CA ASP A 71 -11.69 5.97 6.93
C ASP A 71 -10.25 5.45 6.74
N PHE A 72 -9.83 4.47 7.55
CA PHE A 72 -8.59 3.71 7.32
C PHE A 72 -8.78 2.69 6.21
N THR A 73 -9.10 3.17 5.01
CA THR A 73 -8.97 2.38 3.79
C THR A 73 -7.48 2.07 3.65
N LYS A 74 -7.10 0.83 4.00
CA LYS A 74 -5.71 0.39 3.90
C LYS A 74 -5.37 0.42 2.42
N ILE A 75 -4.54 1.35 2.01
CA ILE A 75 -3.96 1.35 0.67
C ILE A 75 -2.80 0.35 0.60
N LEU A 76 -2.55 -0.15 -0.58
CA LEU A 76 -1.56 -1.18 -0.83
C LEU A 76 -0.14 -0.59 -0.80
N ILE A 77 0.08 0.68 -1.13
CA ILE A 77 1.40 1.32 -1.17
C ILE A 77 1.33 2.56 -0.26
N ASN A 78 2.37 2.89 0.52
CA ASN A 78 2.35 3.92 1.58
C ASN A 78 1.57 5.20 1.20
N SER A 79 0.81 5.76 2.15
CA SER A 79 -0.19 6.82 1.95
C SER A 79 0.37 8.20 1.74
N ASP A 80 1.66 8.38 2.03
CA ASP A 80 2.33 9.66 1.85
C ASP A 80 3.58 9.50 0.99
N LEU A 81 3.38 9.15 -0.29
CA LEU A 81 4.49 9.12 -1.25
C LEU A 81 4.94 10.52 -1.62
N GLY A 82 4.05 11.52 -1.60
CA GLY A 82 4.33 12.88 -2.03
C GLY A 82 5.10 12.92 -3.37
N SER A 83 6.26 13.58 -3.37
CA SER A 83 7.13 13.68 -4.55
C SER A 83 7.71 12.34 -5.04
N LEU A 84 7.68 11.28 -4.22
CA LEU A 84 8.20 9.96 -4.54
C LEU A 84 7.22 9.10 -5.35
N GLU A 85 5.97 9.53 -5.53
CA GLU A 85 4.96 8.78 -6.30
C GLU A 85 5.43 8.47 -7.73
N SER A 86 6.20 9.39 -8.34
CA SER A 86 6.78 9.24 -9.68
C SER A 86 7.80 8.09 -9.81
N LEU A 87 8.23 7.51 -8.69
CA LEU A 87 9.19 6.41 -8.65
C LEU A 87 8.49 5.06 -8.66
N ILE A 88 7.21 5.02 -8.29
CA ILE A 88 6.44 3.81 -8.31
C ILE A 88 6.16 3.41 -9.76
N SER A 89 6.52 2.18 -10.12
CA SER A 89 6.38 1.70 -11.49
C SER A 89 6.24 0.19 -11.54
N THR A 90 5.58 -0.32 -12.59
CA THR A 90 5.55 -1.75 -12.87
C THR A 90 6.87 -2.21 -13.48
N ASN A 91 7.29 -3.43 -13.15
CA ASN A 91 8.48 -4.03 -13.72
C ASN A 91 8.25 -4.46 -15.17
N GLN A 92 9.08 -3.95 -16.07
CA GLN A 92 9.09 -4.29 -17.50
C GLN A 92 10.41 -4.97 -17.91
N LYS A 93 11.24 -5.36 -16.94
CA LYS A 93 12.55 -5.97 -17.20
C LYS A 93 12.42 -7.48 -17.43
N GLU A 94 13.36 -8.01 -18.21
CA GLU A 94 13.51 -9.44 -18.49
C GLU A 94 14.77 -10.01 -17.82
N GLY A 95 15.04 -11.29 -18.02
CA GLY A 95 16.27 -11.94 -17.56
C GLY A 95 16.38 -11.94 -16.03
N LEU A 96 17.55 -11.54 -15.51
CA LEU A 96 17.84 -11.52 -14.07
C LEU A 96 16.94 -10.55 -13.29
N LEU A 97 16.42 -9.52 -13.95
CA LEU A 97 15.57 -8.50 -13.35
C LEU A 97 14.07 -8.75 -13.58
N SER A 98 13.69 -9.86 -14.23
CA SER A 98 12.28 -10.24 -14.35
C SER A 98 11.67 -10.60 -13.00
N ASN A 99 10.34 -10.44 -12.88
CA ASN A 99 9.61 -10.80 -11.66
C ASN A 99 9.90 -12.24 -11.23
N ASP A 100 9.86 -13.20 -12.16
CA ASP A 100 10.10 -14.62 -11.89
C ASP A 100 11.52 -14.89 -11.36
N SER A 101 12.54 -14.24 -11.95
CA SER A 101 13.92 -14.38 -11.50
C SER A 101 14.12 -13.80 -10.11
N LEU A 102 13.60 -12.60 -9.86
CA LEU A 102 13.71 -11.93 -8.57
C LEU A 102 12.95 -12.69 -7.48
N GLU A 103 11.72 -13.14 -7.76
CA GLU A 103 10.94 -13.99 -6.86
C GLU A 103 11.75 -15.23 -6.44
N LYS A 104 12.28 -15.98 -7.41
CA LYS A 104 13.06 -17.19 -7.12
C LYS A 104 14.26 -16.91 -6.22
N LEU A 105 14.96 -15.80 -6.44
CA LEU A 105 16.12 -15.41 -5.63
C LEU A 105 15.70 -14.99 -4.22
N VAL A 106 14.64 -14.19 -4.09
CA VAL A 106 14.11 -13.72 -2.80
C VAL A 106 13.58 -14.90 -1.99
N SER A 107 12.72 -15.75 -2.57
CA SER A 107 12.14 -16.90 -1.88
C SER A 107 13.20 -17.90 -1.40
N SER A 108 14.37 -17.97 -2.05
CA SER A 108 15.49 -18.81 -1.60
C SER A 108 16.22 -18.29 -0.35
N LYS A 109 16.01 -17.02 0.01
CA LYS A 109 16.67 -16.32 1.13
C LYS A 109 15.75 -16.06 2.31
N ILE A 110 14.43 -16.21 2.13
CA ILE A 110 13.44 -16.04 3.19
C ILE A 110 13.34 -17.32 4.01
N ILE A 111 13.26 -17.16 5.34
CA ILE A 111 13.21 -18.26 6.30
C ILE A 111 11.82 -18.90 6.31
N ASP A 112 10.75 -18.10 6.36
CA ASP A 112 9.37 -18.57 6.30
C ASP A 112 8.73 -18.23 4.93
N PRO A 113 8.48 -19.22 4.06
CA PRO A 113 7.79 -18.99 2.79
C PRO A 113 6.41 -18.32 2.94
N GLY A 114 5.76 -18.47 4.09
CA GLY A 114 4.51 -17.79 4.42
C GLY A 114 4.65 -16.27 4.46
N ASP A 115 5.80 -15.74 4.88
CA ASP A 115 6.05 -14.29 4.95
C ASP A 115 6.08 -13.68 3.56
N TYR A 116 6.72 -14.34 2.60
CA TYR A 116 6.77 -13.87 1.21
C TYR A 116 5.37 -13.79 0.60
N LYS A 117 4.59 -14.87 0.73
CA LYS A 117 3.24 -14.92 0.18
C LYS A 117 2.34 -13.86 0.82
N SER A 118 2.41 -13.73 2.14
CA SER A 118 1.58 -12.78 2.90
C SER A 118 1.99 -11.32 2.69
N PHE A 119 3.22 -11.06 2.22
CA PHE A 119 3.68 -9.72 1.84
C PHE A 119 3.03 -9.22 0.53
N PHE A 120 2.85 -10.12 -0.44
CA PHE A 120 2.26 -9.80 -1.75
C PHE A 120 0.76 -10.12 -1.84
N GLN A 121 0.03 -9.88 -0.75
CA GLN A 121 -1.41 -10.07 -0.67
C GLN A 121 -2.13 -8.77 -0.32
N PRO A 122 -3.40 -8.62 -0.74
CA PRO A 122 -4.20 -7.48 -0.34
C PRO A 122 -4.37 -7.43 1.19
N VAL A 123 -4.43 -6.21 1.73
CA VAL A 123 -4.55 -6.01 3.19
C VAL A 123 -6.00 -6.23 3.64
N LYS A 124 -6.95 -5.97 2.76
CA LYS A 124 -8.38 -6.17 2.97
C LYS A 124 -8.94 -7.02 1.84
N SER A 125 -9.87 -7.90 2.19
CA SER A 125 -10.53 -8.81 1.24
C SER A 125 -11.30 -8.10 0.13
N TYR A 126 -11.74 -6.86 0.35
CA TYR A 126 -12.49 -6.12 -0.66
C TYR A 126 -11.61 -5.54 -1.79
N GLN A 127 -10.29 -5.52 -1.62
CA GLN A 127 -9.39 -4.83 -2.56
C GLN A 127 -9.16 -5.61 -3.85
N ASP A 128 -9.46 -6.90 -3.88
CA ASP A 128 -9.32 -7.75 -5.07
C ASP A 128 -10.65 -8.30 -5.59
N ASP A 129 -11.78 -7.89 -5.01
CA ASP A 129 -13.12 -8.39 -5.35
C ASP A 129 -13.56 -8.03 -6.78
N ASP A 130 -13.17 -6.85 -7.28
CA ASP A 130 -13.49 -6.41 -8.64
C ASP A 130 -12.42 -6.81 -9.68
N GLY A 131 -11.35 -7.48 -9.23
CA GLY A 131 -10.24 -7.93 -10.06
C GLY A 131 -9.30 -6.81 -10.51
N ILE A 132 -9.41 -5.59 -9.96
CA ILE A 132 -8.60 -4.43 -10.32
C ILE A 132 -8.05 -3.77 -9.03
N TYR A 133 -6.79 -3.35 -9.04
CA TYR A 133 -6.30 -2.36 -8.09
C TYR A 133 -6.31 -0.99 -8.76
N ASP A 134 -7.10 -0.07 -8.24
CA ASP A 134 -7.15 1.31 -8.72
C ASP A 134 -6.31 2.28 -7.89
N ALA A 135 -6.35 3.57 -8.22
CA ALA A 135 -5.58 4.60 -7.54
C ALA A 135 -5.89 4.71 -6.04
N ASP A 136 -7.14 4.48 -5.63
CA ASP A 136 -7.57 4.59 -4.24
C ASP A 136 -7.13 3.34 -3.46
N GLU A 137 -7.17 2.15 -4.05
CA GLU A 137 -6.63 0.93 -3.43
C GLU A 137 -5.10 0.92 -3.40
N LEU A 138 -4.45 1.38 -4.46
CA LEU A 138 -2.99 1.41 -4.55
C LEU A 138 -2.40 2.50 -3.67
N GLY A 139 -3.06 3.65 -3.53
CA GLY A 139 -2.43 4.86 -3.02
C GLY A 139 -1.50 5.53 -4.03
N VAL A 140 -1.62 5.18 -5.32
CA VAL A 140 -0.74 5.63 -6.40
C VAL A 140 -1.57 5.97 -7.62
N SER A 141 -1.82 7.25 -7.82
CA SER A 141 -2.61 7.76 -8.94
C SER A 141 -1.91 7.58 -10.29
N SER A 142 -0.58 7.61 -10.31
CA SER A 142 0.22 7.55 -11.54
C SER A 142 0.21 6.19 -12.25
N LEU A 143 -0.11 5.10 -11.54
CA LEU A 143 -0.13 3.74 -12.11
C LEU A 143 -1.41 3.44 -12.89
N GLY A 144 -2.48 4.19 -12.67
CA GLY A 144 -3.81 3.84 -13.16
C GLY A 144 -4.28 2.49 -12.61
N ASN A 145 -5.17 1.83 -13.36
CA ASN A 145 -5.74 0.54 -12.96
C ASN A 145 -4.81 -0.61 -13.37
N ILE A 146 -4.47 -1.49 -12.43
CA ILE A 146 -3.72 -2.73 -12.70
C ILE A 146 -4.55 -3.95 -12.28
N PRO A 147 -4.31 -5.15 -12.83
CA PRO A 147 -5.03 -6.35 -12.40
C PRO A 147 -4.83 -6.64 -10.90
N ALA A 148 -5.87 -6.99 -10.16
CA ALA A 148 -5.77 -7.38 -8.75
C ALA A 148 -5.18 -8.79 -8.61
N THR A 149 -3.86 -8.89 -8.74
CA THR A 149 -3.13 -10.17 -8.64
C THR A 149 -1.85 -10.01 -7.84
N GLU A 150 -1.41 -11.10 -7.23
CA GLU A 150 -0.08 -11.19 -6.59
C GLU A 150 1.04 -10.78 -7.56
N GLY A 151 0.92 -11.15 -8.84
CA GLY A 151 1.89 -10.78 -9.88
C GLY A 151 1.96 -9.28 -10.13
N SER A 152 0.84 -8.56 -10.04
CA SER A 152 0.80 -7.10 -10.16
C SER A 152 1.51 -6.43 -8.99
N LEU A 153 1.26 -6.89 -7.74
CA LEU A 153 1.93 -6.35 -6.55
C LEU A 153 3.44 -6.60 -6.60
N LYS A 154 3.87 -7.80 -6.99
CA LYS A 154 5.29 -8.11 -7.24
C LYS A 154 5.88 -7.18 -8.30
N SER A 155 5.17 -6.99 -9.41
CA SER A 155 5.61 -6.14 -10.51
C SER A 155 5.80 -4.70 -10.06
N VAL A 156 4.86 -4.14 -9.30
CA VAL A 156 4.97 -2.78 -8.77
C VAL A 156 6.12 -2.67 -7.76
N PHE A 157 6.23 -3.61 -6.82
CA PHE A 157 7.29 -3.58 -5.82
C PHE A 157 8.69 -3.69 -6.44
N TYR A 158 8.93 -4.71 -7.27
CA TYR A 158 10.21 -4.90 -7.94
C TYR A 158 10.52 -3.78 -8.94
N GLY A 159 9.51 -3.33 -9.70
CA GLY A 159 9.66 -2.23 -10.64
C GLY A 159 10.07 -0.93 -9.94
N SER A 160 9.47 -0.64 -8.80
CA SER A 160 9.81 0.51 -7.96
C SER A 160 11.24 0.43 -7.43
N LEU A 161 11.66 -0.72 -6.86
CA LEU A 161 13.04 -0.91 -6.40
C LEU A 161 14.06 -0.80 -7.54
N ILE A 162 13.76 -1.37 -8.72
CA ILE A 162 14.60 -1.24 -9.92
C ILE A 162 14.71 0.23 -10.33
N ASN A 163 13.60 0.96 -10.36
CA ASN A 163 13.57 2.36 -10.75
C ASN A 163 14.37 3.25 -9.79
N ILE A 164 14.29 2.98 -8.49
CA ILE A 164 15.05 3.68 -7.44
C ILE A 164 16.54 3.32 -7.55
N PHE A 165 16.88 2.03 -7.46
CA PHE A 165 18.26 1.58 -7.44
C PHE A 165 18.97 1.72 -8.78
N SER A 166 18.30 1.89 -9.91
CA SER A 166 18.99 2.22 -11.16
C SER A 166 19.46 3.68 -11.22
N ARG A 167 18.92 4.56 -10.37
CA ARG A 167 19.19 6.00 -10.36
C ARG A 167 20.12 6.45 -9.24
N LEU A 168 20.43 5.57 -8.28
CA LEU A 168 21.31 5.88 -7.16
C LEU A 168 22.73 5.40 -7.41
N ASP A 169 23.70 6.32 -7.35
CA ASP A 169 25.11 5.96 -7.37
C ASP A 169 25.56 5.38 -6.02
N ASP A 170 26.81 4.91 -5.93
CA ASP A 170 27.32 4.27 -4.70
C ASP A 170 27.48 5.27 -3.54
N ALA A 171 27.68 6.55 -3.80
CA ALA A 171 27.77 7.58 -2.77
C ALA A 171 26.38 7.88 -2.19
N GLU A 172 25.38 8.07 -3.05
CA GLU A 172 23.98 8.28 -2.67
C GLU A 172 23.42 7.05 -1.94
N MET A 173 23.73 5.85 -2.43
CA MET A 173 23.36 4.60 -1.78
C MET A 173 23.95 4.52 -0.36
N ASN A 174 25.23 4.85 -0.19
CA ASN A 174 25.85 4.88 1.13
C ASN A 174 25.21 5.93 2.06
N GLN A 175 24.85 7.10 1.54
CA GLN A 175 24.16 8.14 2.31
C GLN A 175 22.80 7.66 2.82
N ILE A 176 22.02 6.99 1.96
CA ILE A 176 20.71 6.41 2.29
C ILE A 176 20.87 5.33 3.36
N LYS A 177 21.85 4.43 3.19
CA LYS A 177 22.12 3.31 4.12
C LYS A 177 22.43 3.77 5.54
N VAL A 178 23.25 4.80 5.69
CA VAL A 178 23.71 5.29 7.00
C VAL A 178 22.83 6.40 7.59
N PHE A 179 21.71 6.74 6.93
CA PHE A 179 20.85 7.82 7.37
C PHE A 179 20.17 7.45 8.70
N PRO A 180 20.28 8.29 9.76
CA PRO A 180 19.92 7.90 11.12
C PRO A 180 18.40 7.85 11.40
N ASN A 181 17.59 8.62 10.68
CA ASN A 181 16.13 8.60 10.79
C ASN A 181 15.49 8.58 9.40
N LYS A 182 15.17 7.37 8.92
CA LYS A 182 14.61 7.18 7.57
C LYS A 182 13.12 7.52 7.46
N GLU A 183 12.45 7.81 8.57
CA GLU A 183 11.07 8.30 8.57
C GLU A 183 11.00 9.83 8.48
N SER A 184 12.14 10.52 8.46
CA SER A 184 12.19 11.98 8.50
C SER A 184 11.96 12.62 7.12
N GLY A 185 11.41 13.84 7.11
CA GLY A 185 11.26 14.63 5.88
C GLY A 185 12.61 14.96 5.22
N GLU A 186 13.70 15.02 5.99
CA GLU A 186 15.06 15.17 5.45
C GLU A 186 15.51 13.93 4.66
N TYR A 187 15.18 12.73 5.15
CA TYR A 187 15.48 11.50 4.40
C TYR A 187 14.69 11.42 3.10
N GLN A 188 13.39 11.74 3.14
CA GLN A 188 12.56 11.84 1.94
C GLN A 188 13.14 12.86 0.95
N SER A 189 13.57 14.03 1.45
CA SER A 189 14.21 15.07 0.62
C SER A 189 15.53 14.59 0.02
N LEU A 190 16.34 13.84 0.78
CA LEU A 190 17.57 13.23 0.27
C LEU A 190 17.28 12.25 -0.87
N LEU A 191 16.31 11.35 -0.68
CA LEU A 191 15.88 10.40 -1.71
C LEU A 191 15.40 11.12 -2.96
N VAL A 192 14.50 12.11 -2.83
CA VAL A 192 13.98 12.89 -3.95
C VAL A 192 15.12 13.60 -4.70
N ASN A 193 16.08 14.20 -3.98
CA ASN A 193 17.20 14.93 -4.59
C ASN A 193 18.14 14.00 -5.36
N ALA A 194 18.51 12.86 -4.76
CA ALA A 194 19.36 11.86 -5.41
C ALA A 194 18.70 11.34 -6.70
N LEU A 195 17.40 11.04 -6.64
CA LEU A 195 16.66 10.46 -7.76
C LEU A 195 16.34 11.45 -8.88
N ASN A 196 16.38 12.76 -8.61
CA ASN A 196 16.17 13.83 -9.60
C ASN A 196 17.46 14.32 -10.28
N SER A 197 18.63 14.00 -9.73
CA SER A 197 19.93 14.38 -10.28
C SER A 197 20.84 13.17 -10.51
N PRO A 198 20.37 12.13 -11.23
CA PRO A 198 21.13 10.89 -11.34
C PRO A 198 22.48 11.16 -12.02
N ALA A 199 23.56 10.69 -11.39
CA ALA A 199 24.85 10.58 -12.06
C ALA A 199 24.76 9.61 -13.24
N GLU A 200 25.73 9.64 -14.17
CA GLU A 200 25.86 8.55 -15.14
C GLU A 200 26.24 7.26 -14.40
N ILE A 201 25.22 6.43 -14.12
CA ILE A 201 25.37 5.18 -13.38
C ILE A 201 25.43 4.04 -14.39
N SER A 202 26.56 3.31 -14.39
CA SER A 202 26.70 2.05 -15.12
C SER A 202 26.62 0.88 -14.14
N ARG A 203 25.42 0.57 -13.64
CA ARG A 203 25.16 -0.65 -12.85
C ARG A 203 24.70 -1.76 -13.79
N ASN A 204 25.34 -2.93 -13.73
CA ASN A 204 24.90 -4.08 -14.51
C ASN A 204 23.68 -4.76 -13.85
N ASP A 205 22.97 -5.58 -14.62
CA ASP A 205 21.76 -6.25 -14.15
C ASP A 205 21.98 -7.18 -12.95
N ALA A 206 23.17 -7.79 -12.82
CA ALA A 206 23.47 -8.67 -11.70
C ALA A 206 23.64 -7.89 -10.39
N ASP A 207 24.34 -6.76 -10.44
CA ASP A 207 24.49 -5.87 -9.29
C ASP A 207 23.14 -5.25 -8.88
N LEU A 208 22.33 -4.83 -9.86
CA LEU A 208 21.00 -4.31 -9.60
C LEU A 208 20.07 -5.38 -9.02
N ALA A 209 20.09 -6.60 -9.55
CA ALA A 209 19.31 -7.72 -9.02
C ALA A 209 19.70 -8.01 -7.57
N ASN A 210 20.99 -7.97 -7.23
CA ASN A 210 21.46 -8.17 -5.85
C ASN A 210 20.91 -7.10 -4.89
N LEU A 211 20.90 -5.83 -5.29
CA LEU A 211 20.32 -4.75 -4.48
C LEU A 211 18.82 -4.97 -4.26
N VAL A 212 18.07 -5.23 -5.33
CA VAL A 212 16.61 -5.47 -5.27
C VAL A 212 16.29 -6.69 -4.38
N VAL A 213 17.03 -7.80 -4.55
CA VAL A 213 16.81 -9.02 -3.77
C VAL A 213 17.08 -8.79 -2.28
N ASN A 214 18.22 -8.17 -1.94
CA ASN A 214 18.56 -7.92 -0.55
C ASN A 214 17.52 -6.99 0.11
N GLU A 215 17.11 -5.93 -0.59
CA GLU A 215 16.15 -4.96 -0.04
C GLU A 215 14.79 -5.61 0.17
N THR A 216 14.36 -6.46 -0.77
CA THR A 216 13.12 -7.21 -0.65
C THR A 216 13.15 -8.14 0.57
N VAL A 217 14.24 -8.89 0.76
CA VAL A 217 14.40 -9.82 1.89
C VAL A 217 14.32 -9.06 3.22
N ASP A 218 15.04 -7.94 3.33
CA ASP A 218 15.06 -7.13 4.54
C ASP A 218 13.70 -6.47 4.79
N THR A 219 13.03 -5.99 3.75
CA THR A 219 11.69 -5.41 3.86
C THR A 219 10.69 -6.44 4.39
N ILE A 220 10.66 -7.65 3.81
CA ILE A 220 9.77 -8.74 4.26
C ILE A 220 10.09 -9.15 5.70
N ALA A 221 11.37 -9.26 6.05
CA ALA A 221 11.79 -9.64 7.40
C ALA A 221 11.40 -8.60 8.47
N ASN A 222 11.25 -7.33 8.10
CA ASN A 222 10.87 -6.25 9.00
C ASN A 222 9.38 -5.90 8.94
N TYR A 223 8.70 -6.30 7.87
CA TYR A 223 7.27 -6.11 7.66
C TYR A 223 6.46 -6.56 8.90
N TRP A 224 6.71 -7.76 9.45
CA TRP A 224 5.95 -8.30 10.59
C TRP A 224 6.34 -7.74 11.98
N LYS A 225 7.32 -6.82 12.09
CA LYS A 225 7.87 -6.38 13.38
C LYS A 225 7.22 -5.12 13.96
N GLY A 226 6.27 -4.50 13.26
CA GLY A 226 5.53 -3.33 13.74
C GLY A 226 4.51 -3.69 14.81
N VAL A 227 4.88 -3.56 16.09
CA VAL A 227 3.93 -3.48 17.20
C VAL A 227 3.74 -2.00 17.51
N ASP A 228 2.53 -1.49 17.38
CA ASP A 228 2.19 -0.14 17.85
C ASP A 228 2.22 -0.14 19.39
N PRO A 229 3.14 0.63 20.01
CA PRO A 229 3.31 0.63 21.46
C PRO A 229 2.14 1.28 22.22
N ASP A 230 1.30 2.08 21.56
CA ASP A 230 0.22 2.83 22.21
C ASP A 230 -1.12 2.10 22.16
N THR A 231 -1.34 1.22 21.18
CA THR A 231 -2.64 0.57 20.97
C THR A 231 -2.68 -0.90 21.37
N ASN A 232 -1.53 -1.54 21.65
CA ASN A 232 -1.42 -3.01 21.76
C ASN A 232 -2.03 -3.76 20.56
N PHE A 233 -2.33 -3.03 19.49
CA PHE A 233 -2.73 -3.55 18.21
C PHE A 233 -1.44 -3.76 17.43
N VAL A 234 -1.30 -4.91 16.81
CA VAL A 234 -0.34 -5.02 15.72
C VAL A 234 -0.94 -4.13 14.62
N ASP A 235 -0.44 -2.90 14.48
CA ASP A 235 -0.69 -2.17 13.25
C ASP A 235 0.03 -2.98 12.18
N TYR A 236 -0.71 -3.88 11.54
CA TYR A 236 -0.27 -4.64 10.39
C TYR A 236 -0.15 -3.65 9.23
N ARG A 237 0.87 -2.79 9.33
CA ARG A 237 1.78 -2.36 8.29
C ARG A 237 1.31 -1.21 7.43
N THR A 238 2.18 -0.21 7.40
CA THR A 238 2.46 0.66 6.27
C THR A 238 2.46 -0.19 4.99
N GLY A 239 1.93 0.32 3.88
CA GLY A 239 1.71 -0.46 2.66
C GLY A 239 2.94 -1.24 2.17
N LEU A 240 2.73 -2.07 1.15
CA LEU A 240 3.69 -2.90 0.41
C LEU A 240 5.01 -2.18 0.07
N PHE A 241 5.02 -0.84 0.03
CA PHE A 241 6.21 -0.02 -0.07
C PHE A 241 6.23 1.04 1.03
N ASP A 242 7.17 0.96 1.97
CA ASP A 242 7.45 2.02 2.94
C ASP A 242 8.87 2.55 2.71
N PHE A 243 8.98 3.81 2.28
CA PHE A 243 10.27 4.43 1.99
C PHE A 243 11.19 4.49 3.22
N GLY A 244 10.63 4.51 4.44
CA GLY A 244 11.41 4.45 5.67
C GLY A 244 12.21 3.16 5.82
N LEU A 245 11.83 2.10 5.10
CA LEU A 245 12.56 0.84 5.08
C LEU A 245 13.66 0.78 4.02
N LEU A 246 13.74 1.75 3.09
CA LEU A 246 14.73 1.70 2.01
C LEU A 246 16.18 1.76 2.50
N GLY A 247 17.05 0.98 1.86
CA GLY A 247 18.49 1.00 2.07
C GLY A 247 18.89 0.37 3.40
N ASN A 248 18.17 -0.65 3.85
CA ASN A 248 18.58 -1.45 5.02
C ASN A 248 19.71 -2.45 4.70
N ILE A 249 20.07 -2.54 3.41
CA ILE A 249 21.08 -3.43 2.82
C ILE A 249 22.51 -2.88 2.79
#